data_AF-A0A966UN30-F1
#
_entry.id   AF-A0A966UN30-F1
#
_cell.length_a   1.000
_cell.length_b   1.000
_cell.length_c   1.000
_cell.angle_alpha   90.00
_cell.angle_beta   90.00
_cell.angle_gamma   90.00
#
_symmetry.space_group_name_H-M   'P 1'
#
loop_
_entity.id
_entity.type
_entity.pdbx_description
1 polymer ?
#
loop_
_entity_poly.entity_id
_entity_poly.type
_entity_poly.pdbx_seq_one_letter_code
_entity_poly.pdbx_strand_id
1 'polypeptide(L)'
;MKIPPLLQNILLRMLATFAASGLGVIGAGTIAGVPIWKSVFMAGIAGVATVIEGLSRAFLDDGKLTKEEINTVFSKVDKKAPAKEKV
;
A
#
# COMPACT_ATOMS: atom_id res chain seq x y z
N MET A 1 17.65 20.42 4.42
CA MET A 1 16.36 20.48 3.69
C MET A 1 15.30 19.86 4.59
N LYS A 2 14.37 20.65 5.17
CA LYS A 2 13.29 20.11 6.01
C LYS A 2 12.16 19.64 5.10
N ILE A 3 11.89 18.34 5.08
CA ILE A 3 10.78 17.74 4.35
C ILE A 3 9.48 18.19 5.05
N PRO A 4 8.45 18.66 4.32
CA PRO A 4 7.18 19.02 4.94
C PRO A 4 6.53 17.79 5.61
N PRO A 5 5.87 17.95 6.77
CA PRO A 5 5.38 16.83 7.57
C PRO A 5 4.38 15.92 6.83
N LEU A 6 3.64 16.46 5.85
CA LEU A 6 2.75 15.70 4.98
C LEU A 6 3.51 14.72 4.07
N LEU A 7 4.60 15.19 3.44
CA LEU A 7 5.40 14.36 2.53
C LEU A 7 6.09 13.24 3.31
N GLN A 8 6.59 13.51 4.51
CA GLN A 8 7.14 12.46 5.38
C GLN A 8 6.07 11.41 5.75
N ASN A 9 4.84 11.84 6.05
CA ASN A 9 3.74 10.93 6.35
C ASN A 9 3.41 10.03 5.15
N ILE A 10 3.33 10.59 3.94
CA ILE A 10 3.11 9.83 2.71
C ILE A 10 4.22 8.81 2.50
N LEU A 11 5.50 9.21 2.58
CA LEU A 11 6.64 8.31 2.38
C LEU A 11 6.65 7.14 3.37
N LEU A 12 6.39 7.40 4.66
CA LEU A 12 6.29 6.34 5.67
C LEU A 12 5.12 5.40 5.40
N ARG A 13 3.98 5.94 4.94
CA ARG A 13 2.83 5.12 4.56
C ARG A 13 3.10 4.29 3.32
N MET A 14 3.89 4.77 2.36
CA MET A 14 4.34 3.96 1.21
C MET A 14 5.15 2.74 1.67
N LEU A 15 6.08 2.94 2.61
CA LEU A 15 6.87 1.85 3.19
C LEU A 15 5.97 0.87 3.96
N ALA A 16 5.00 1.37 4.72
CA ALA A 16 4.03 0.53 5.41
C ALA A 16 3.16 -0.28 4.43
N THR A 17 2.70 0.33 3.34
CA THR A 17 1.96 -0.36 2.27
C THR A 17 2.81 -1.47 1.65
N PHE A 18 4.06 -1.19 1.30
CA PHE A 18 4.97 -2.20 0.76
C PHE A 18 5.12 -3.39 1.72
N ALA A 19 5.40 -3.10 2.99
CA ALA A 19 5.57 -4.14 4.00
C ALA A 19 4.28 -4.94 4.21
N ALA A 20 3.13 -4.28 4.36
CA ALA A 20 1.85 -4.95 4.56
C ALA A 20 1.49 -5.86 3.38
N SER A 21 1.57 -5.35 2.14
CA SER A 21 1.26 -6.12 0.93
C SER A 21 2.25 -7.25 0.70
N GLY A 22 3.55 -6.99 0.89
CA GLY A 22 4.61 -7.99 0.71
C GLY A 22 4.55 -9.12 1.75
N LEU A 23 4.33 -8.80 3.03
CA LEU A 23 4.22 -9.80 4.09
C LEU A 23 2.95 -10.66 3.94
N GLY A 24 1.86 -10.08 3.43
CA GLY A 24 0.59 -10.79 3.24
C GLY A 24 0.64 -11.97 2.26
N VAL A 25 1.63 -12.01 1.36
CA VAL A 25 1.74 -13.05 0.33
C VAL A 25 2.76 -14.15 0.64
N ILE A 26 3.45 -14.11 1.78
CA ILE A 26 4.49 -15.10 2.13
C ILE A 26 3.91 -16.52 2.15
N GLY A 27 2.75 -16.71 2.79
CA GLY A 27 2.10 -18.03 2.87
C GLY A 27 1.71 -18.56 1.49
N ALA A 28 1.06 -17.72 0.67
CA ALA A 28 0.67 -18.06 -0.69
C ALA A 28 1.89 -18.36 -1.58
N GLY A 29 2.95 -17.57 -1.48
CA GLY A 29 4.19 -17.75 -2.23
C GLY A 29 4.88 -19.09 -1.91
N THR A 30 4.91 -19.47 -0.63
CA THR A 30 5.46 -20.77 -0.19
C THR A 30 4.67 -21.94 -0.77
N ILE A 31 3.35 -21.88 -0.72
CA ILE A 31 2.47 -22.94 -1.27
C ILE A 31 2.61 -23.03 -2.80
N ALA A 32 2.73 -21.89 -3.48
CA ALA A 32 2.89 -21.81 -4.93
C ALA A 32 4.30 -22.18 -5.43
N GLY A 33 5.26 -22.46 -4.54
CA GLY A 33 6.64 -22.77 -4.91
C GLY A 33 7.43 -21.60 -5.50
N VAL A 34 6.95 -20.36 -5.30
CA VAL A 34 7.63 -19.15 -5.78
C VAL A 34 8.66 -18.71 -4.73
N PRO A 35 9.90 -18.37 -5.11
CA PRO A 35 10.88 -17.83 -4.17
C PRO A 35 10.30 -16.66 -3.37
N ILE A 36 10.34 -16.75 -2.03
CA ILE A 36 9.63 -15.83 -1.12
C ILE A 36 9.95 -14.36 -1.44
N TRP A 37 11.23 -14.04 -1.69
CA TRP A 37 11.63 -12.67 -2.01
C TRP A 37 10.94 -12.15 -3.28
N LYS A 38 10.75 -12.97 -4.32
CA LYS A 38 10.05 -12.57 -5.55
C LYS A 38 8.58 -12.27 -5.25
N SER A 39 7.91 -13.13 -4.48
CA SER A 39 6.52 -12.94 -4.06
C SER A 39 6.34 -11.64 -3.27
N VAL A 40 7.21 -11.41 -2.27
CA VAL A 40 7.18 -10.19 -1.44
C VAL A 40 7.38 -8.94 -2.28
N PHE A 41 8.38 -8.92 -3.17
CA PHE A 41 8.64 -7.75 -4.03
C PHE A 41 7.51 -7.49 -5.02
N MET A 42 6.97 -8.54 -5.65
CA MET A 42 5.83 -8.40 -6.57
C MET A 42 4.62 -7.79 -5.87
N ALA A 43 4.24 -8.32 -4.71
CA ALA A 43 3.09 -7.82 -3.96
C ALA A 43 3.34 -6.44 -3.35
N GLY A 44 4.53 -6.20 -2.80
CA GLY A 44 4.92 -4.91 -2.22
C GLY A 44 4.90 -3.79 -3.26
N ILE A 45 5.48 -4.02 -4.45
CA ILE A 45 5.46 -3.04 -5.55
C ILE A 45 4.03 -2.82 -6.05
N ALA A 46 3.23 -3.87 -6.19
CA ALA A 46 1.83 -3.74 -6.61
C ALA A 46 0.99 -2.89 -5.63
N GLY A 47 1.20 -3.08 -4.32
CA GLY A 47 0.55 -2.27 -3.28
C GLY A 47 0.94 -0.79 -3.38
N VAL A 48 2.23 -0.50 -3.50
CA VAL A 48 2.76 0.85 -3.71
C VAL A 48 2.20 1.47 -5.00
N ALA A 49 2.17 0.72 -6.10
CA ALA A 49 1.65 1.19 -7.40
C ALA A 49 0.18 1.59 -7.30
N THR A 50 -0.63 0.83 -6.56
CA THR A 50 -2.04 1.15 -6.32
C THR A 50 -2.22 2.50 -5.61
N VAL A 51 -1.36 2.80 -4.63
CA VAL A 51 -1.39 4.08 -3.92
C VAL A 51 -0.92 5.22 -4.84
N ILE A 52 0.17 5.03 -5.58
CA ILE A 52 0.68 6.05 -6.52
C ILE A 52 -0.39 6.40 -7.55
N GLU A 53 -1.04 5.39 -8.14
CA GLU A 53 -2.12 5.61 -9.10
C GLU A 53 -3.28 6.39 -8.45
N GLY A 54 -3.71 5.98 -7.26
CA GLY A 54 -4.82 6.63 -6.55
C GLY A 54 -4.52 8.10 -6.23
N LEU A 55 -3.31 8.41 -5.73
CA LEU A 55 -2.89 9.78 -5.46
C LEU A 55 -2.77 10.59 -6.75
N SER A 56 -2.27 9.98 -7.84
CA SER A 56 -2.15 10.65 -9.13
C SER A 56 -3.53 11.02 -9.69
N ARG A 57 -4.51 10.11 -9.63
CA ARG A 57 -5.88 10.38 -10.09
C ARG A 57 -6.53 11.49 -9.29
N ALA A 58 -6.47 11.44 -7.96
CA ALA A 58 -7.02 12.50 -7.11
C ALA A 58 -6.38 13.86 -7.42
N PHE A 59 -5.06 13.91 -7.63
CA PHE A 59 -4.38 15.13 -8.02
C PHE A 59 -4.78 15.63 -9.42
N LEU A 60 -5.05 14.74 -10.37
CA LEU A 60 -5.50 15.12 -11.71
C LEU A 60 -6.93 15.69 -11.71
N ASP A 61 -7.74 15.43 -10.68
CA ASP A 61 -9.12 15.90 -10.59
C ASP A 61 -9.19 17.42 -10.31
N ASP A 62 -8.36 17.96 -9.41
CA ASP A 62 -8.41 19.39 -9.02
C ASP A 62 -7.03 20.07 -8.83
N GLY A 63 -5.93 19.36 -9.10
CA GLY A 63 -4.55 19.85 -8.94
C GLY A 63 -4.07 19.90 -7.49
N LYS A 64 -4.78 19.28 -6.54
CA LYS A 64 -4.45 19.27 -5.12
C LYS A 64 -4.66 17.88 -4.53
N LEU A 65 -4.14 17.70 -3.31
CA LEU A 65 -4.36 16.49 -2.53
C LEU A 65 -4.76 16.90 -1.11
N THR A 66 -6.01 16.66 -0.79
CA THR A 66 -6.56 16.83 0.55
C THR A 66 -6.17 15.65 1.44
N LYS A 67 -6.24 15.84 2.76
CA LYS A 67 -5.91 14.77 3.71
C LYS A 67 -6.89 13.60 3.59
N GLU A 68 -8.14 13.93 3.28
CA GLU A 68 -9.26 13.02 3.12
C GLU A 68 -9.02 12.11 1.90
N GLU A 69 -8.59 12.66 0.78
CA GLU A 69 -8.23 11.90 -0.42
C GLU A 69 -7.03 11.00 -0.19
N ILE A 70 -5.97 11.54 0.44
CA ILE A 70 -4.78 10.75 0.79
C ILE A 70 -5.19 9.56 1.67
N ASN A 71 -5.99 9.79 2.71
CA ASN A 71 -6.45 8.73 3.60
C ASN A 71 -7.32 7.70 2.88
N THR A 72 -8.19 8.16 1.99
CA THR A 72 -9.05 7.29 1.16
C THR A 72 -8.23 6.43 0.20
N VAL A 73 -7.14 6.93 -0.37
CA VAL A 73 -6.28 6.13 -1.25
C VAL A 73 -5.56 5.04 -0.45
N PHE A 74 -4.98 5.39 0.70
CA PHE A 74 -4.26 4.42 1.54
C PHE A 74 -5.17 3.37 2.19
N SER A 75 -6.44 3.69 2.48
CA SER A 75 -7.37 2.69 3.02
C SER A 75 -7.69 1.57 2.01
N LYS A 76 -7.49 1.78 0.71
CA LYS A 76 -7.69 0.74 -0.32
C LYS A 76 -6.70 -0.42 -0.21
N VAL A 77 -5.49 -0.15 0.29
CA VAL A 77 -4.44 -1.16 0.52
C VAL A 77 -4.44 -1.68 1.96
N ASP A 78 -5.02 -0.95 2.92
CA ASP A 78 -5.24 -1.40 4.30
C ASP A 78 -6.48 -2.31 4.42
N LYS A 79 -6.52 -3.37 3.60
CA LYS A 79 -7.49 -4.44 3.80
C LYS A 79 -6.90 -5.42 4.79
N LYS A 80 -7.06 -5.14 6.10
CA LYS A 80 -7.16 -6.25 7.06
C LYS A 80 -8.18 -7.22 6.47
N ALA A 81 -7.75 -8.44 6.12
CA ALA A 81 -8.71 -9.51 5.95
C ALA A 81 -9.56 -9.51 7.22
N PRO A 82 -10.90 -9.41 7.16
CA PRO A 82 -11.68 -9.73 8.33
C PRO A 82 -11.20 -11.11 8.73
N ALA A 83 -10.63 -11.23 9.93
CA ALA A 83 -10.42 -12.53 10.52
C ALA A 83 -11.80 -13.18 10.44
N LYS A 84 -11.98 -14.17 9.57
CA LYS A 84 -13.18 -14.98 9.59
C LYS A 84 -13.16 -15.61 10.97
N GLU A 85 -13.91 -15.02 11.89
CA GLU A 85 -14.32 -15.65 13.13
C GLU A 85 -15.04 -16.91 12.67
N LYS A 86 -14.33 -18.02 12.77
CA LYS A 86 -14.85 -19.34 12.43
C LYS A 86 -15.91 -19.63 13.50
N VAL A 87 -17.17 -19.52 13.11
CA VAL A 87 -18.31 -20.14 13.82
C VAL A 87 -18.17 -21.65 13.73
#